data_AF-A0AAV9LM49-F1
#
_entry.id   AF-A0AAV9LM49-F1
#
_cell.length_a   1.000
_cell.length_b   1.000
_cell.length_c   1.000
_cell.angle_alpha   90.00
_cell.angle_beta   90.00
_cell.angle_gamma   90.00
#
_symmetry.space_group_name_H-M   'P 1'
#
loop_
_entity.id
_entity.type
_entity.pdbx_description
1 polymer ?
#
loop_
_entity_poly.entity_id
_entity_poly.type
_entity_poly.pdbx_seq_one_letter_code
_entity_poly.pdbx_strand_id
1 'polypeptide(L)'
;MEDYIYVSSDDDEWDNQQYNNDDDDGDDDDDGEFLDGFTEIEQERNGISEKGPSCKVIRKETLLAAQKEDLQRVMDLLSLKEHHARSLLIHYRWEVDKVFAVLVERGTEKLYAEAGVTLEGTDEHTSTLSTSEVTCQICFEDVPVEKTTVMDCNHKFCNECWTTHFIVKINEGQSKQVTCMAQKCNVICDEGKIRDLVTAKDPALAEKFDRFLLESYIDDNKRVKWCPSVPHCGNAIRIEDDEYCCEVECACGVQFCFNCLSEAHSPCSCLMWKLWMKKCKNDGKTVTWISENAKHCPKCHNAVEKNGGCNLVRCRCGQPFCWLCGGATGLEHTWSSIRGHTCGSYKEGEEEKTTVRNDLLRYTHYYERYMVHRDSLEAEANMKQKLNFEVLKLEAGELQSKDFGWVENGCNRLLQLRRILSCSYPVSFYVFGQALFKGEMTPKEREIKKNLFENLQQQLEINVERLSMFLEEPFADYPEDKLLETRMKIITLSVLTDNLCKELYDCIDNDLLLPLQQATHTMAHYRSEGVAKASELPN
;
A
#
# COMPACT_ATOMS: atom_id res chain seq x y z
N MET A 1 -23.06 -65.52 28.19
CA MET A 1 -23.17 -64.30 29.02
C MET A 1 -22.98 -63.08 28.14
N GLU A 2 -23.98 -62.55 27.43
CA GLU A 2 -25.43 -62.82 27.21
C GLU A 2 -26.04 -61.41 26.99
N ASP A 3 -27.02 -61.13 26.13
CA ASP A 3 -27.53 -61.82 24.94
C ASP A 3 -28.49 -60.85 24.16
N TYR A 4 -29.18 -61.32 23.10
CA TYR A 4 -30.31 -60.66 22.38
C TYR A 4 -29.96 -59.54 21.35
N ILE A 5 -30.42 -59.47 20.08
CA ILE A 5 -31.42 -60.18 19.22
C ILE A 5 -32.90 -59.83 19.57
N TYR A 6 -33.81 -59.36 18.69
CA TYR A 6 -33.93 -59.24 17.21
C TYR A 6 -34.46 -57.80 16.84
N VAL A 7 -34.89 -57.31 15.66
CA VAL A 7 -35.34 -57.69 14.27
C VAL A 7 -34.84 -56.59 13.28
N SER A 8 -34.86 -56.62 11.93
CA SER A 8 -35.46 -57.43 10.83
C SER A 8 -36.83 -56.98 10.24
N SER A 9 -36.82 -56.43 9.01
CA SER A 9 -37.91 -56.55 8.00
C SER A 9 -37.37 -56.29 6.58
N ASP A 10 -37.66 -57.23 5.68
CA ASP A 10 -37.51 -57.15 4.23
C ASP A 10 -38.82 -56.53 3.63
N ASP A 11 -39.18 -56.46 2.33
CA ASP A 11 -39.00 -57.35 1.16
C ASP A 11 -39.20 -56.56 -0.19
N ASP A 12 -39.01 -57.27 -1.32
CA ASP A 12 -39.58 -57.06 -2.69
C ASP A 12 -39.20 -55.84 -3.57
N GLU A 13 -39.34 -55.89 -4.92
CA GLU A 13 -38.78 -56.84 -5.93
C GLU A 13 -38.99 -56.27 -7.36
N TRP A 14 -38.01 -56.47 -8.27
CA TRP A 14 -38.14 -56.40 -9.75
C TRP A 14 -38.42 -54.99 -10.35
N ASP A 15 -38.29 -54.71 -11.66
CA ASP A 15 -38.14 -55.57 -12.85
C ASP A 15 -37.06 -55.02 -13.83
N ASN A 16 -36.59 -55.85 -14.77
CA ASN A 16 -35.48 -55.59 -15.69
C ASN A 16 -35.86 -55.94 -17.14
N GLN A 17 -35.81 -54.98 -18.06
CA GLN A 17 -36.07 -55.24 -19.50
C GLN A 17 -35.02 -54.59 -20.41
N GLN A 18 -34.75 -55.28 -21.52
CA GLN A 18 -33.58 -55.17 -22.38
C GLN A 18 -33.97 -54.64 -23.78
N TYR A 19 -33.09 -54.85 -24.77
CA TYR A 19 -33.20 -54.54 -26.21
C TYR A 19 -32.92 -53.07 -26.58
N ASN A 20 -32.13 -52.77 -27.61
CA ASN A 20 -31.23 -53.62 -28.40
C ASN A 20 -30.12 -52.78 -29.05
N ASN A 21 -29.08 -53.42 -29.60
CA ASN A 21 -28.09 -52.78 -30.46
C ASN A 21 -28.72 -52.24 -31.75
N ASP A 22 -28.06 -51.24 -32.35
CA ASP A 22 -27.69 -51.27 -33.77
C ASP A 22 -26.21 -50.84 -33.84
N ASP A 23 -25.41 -51.54 -34.65
CA ASP A 23 -23.96 -51.32 -34.81
C ASP A 23 -23.69 -50.56 -36.12
N ASP A 24 -22.64 -49.72 -36.17
CA ASP A 24 -21.95 -49.36 -37.42
C ASP A 24 -20.50 -48.99 -37.11
N ASP A 25 -19.54 -49.69 -37.73
CA ASP A 25 -18.09 -49.54 -37.53
C ASP A 25 -17.49 -48.59 -38.58
N GLY A 26 -16.45 -47.83 -38.21
CA GLY A 26 -15.83 -46.85 -39.11
C GLY A 26 -14.49 -46.30 -38.63
N ASP A 27 -13.49 -47.16 -38.47
CA ASP A 27 -12.09 -46.72 -38.39
C ASP A 27 -11.60 -46.17 -39.73
N ASP A 28 -10.85 -45.06 -39.70
CA ASP A 28 -9.62 -44.87 -40.51
C ASP A 28 -8.77 -43.73 -39.90
N ASP A 29 -7.45 -43.81 -40.09
CA ASP A 29 -6.43 -42.94 -39.50
C ASP A 29 -6.15 -41.64 -40.31
N ASP A 30 -5.12 -40.91 -39.88
CA ASP A 30 -4.22 -40.01 -40.64
C ASP A 30 -4.46 -38.47 -40.58
N ASP A 31 -3.59 -37.86 -39.76
CA ASP A 31 -2.77 -36.66 -40.01
C ASP A 31 -3.39 -35.36 -40.58
N GLY A 32 -3.47 -34.36 -39.69
CA GLY A 32 -4.04 -33.03 -39.90
C GLY A 32 -3.34 -32.07 -40.88
N GLU A 33 -3.96 -30.90 -41.03
CA GLU A 33 -3.35 -29.71 -41.63
C GLU A 33 -3.71 -28.43 -40.84
N PHE A 34 -3.16 -27.29 -41.24
CA PHE A 34 -3.10 -26.01 -40.51
C PHE A 34 -3.76 -24.88 -41.33
N LEU A 35 -3.91 -23.67 -40.74
CA LEU A 35 -4.67 -22.52 -41.28
C LEU A 35 -6.21 -22.74 -41.29
N ASP A 36 -7.07 -21.71 -41.28
CA ASP A 36 -6.87 -20.27 -41.08
C ASP A 36 -8.02 -19.73 -40.20
N GLY A 37 -7.80 -18.61 -39.49
CA GLY A 37 -8.76 -18.11 -38.49
C GLY A 37 -8.41 -16.80 -37.79
N PHE A 38 -7.54 -15.96 -38.36
CA PHE A 38 -7.25 -14.64 -37.79
C PHE A 38 -8.40 -13.64 -38.03
N THR A 39 -9.34 -13.53 -37.09
CA THR A 39 -10.13 -12.29 -36.93
C THR A 39 -9.36 -11.32 -36.05
N GLU A 40 -9.15 -10.10 -36.53
CA GLU A 40 -8.44 -9.05 -35.81
C GLU A 40 -9.12 -8.74 -34.47
N ILE A 41 -8.37 -8.81 -33.37
CA ILE A 41 -8.84 -8.31 -32.07
C ILE A 41 -8.70 -6.79 -32.09
N GLU A 42 -9.66 -6.11 -32.73
CA GLU A 42 -9.81 -4.67 -32.59
C GLU A 42 -9.95 -4.31 -31.11
N GLN A 43 -9.10 -3.40 -30.62
CA GLN A 43 -9.22 -2.90 -29.25
C GLN A 43 -10.42 -1.95 -29.16
N GLU A 44 -11.61 -2.49 -28.89
CA GLU A 44 -12.76 -1.70 -28.45
C GLU A 44 -12.43 -1.02 -27.10
N ARG A 45 -11.80 0.15 -27.19
CA ARG A 45 -11.62 1.08 -26.07
C ARG A 45 -12.96 1.69 -25.69
N ASN A 46 -13.82 0.89 -25.06
CA ASN A 46 -15.07 1.37 -24.47
C ASN A 46 -14.74 2.40 -23.40
N GLY A 47 -15.01 3.67 -23.72
CA GLY A 47 -14.43 4.84 -23.05
C GLY A 47 -15.04 5.19 -21.71
N ILE A 48 -15.01 4.28 -20.73
CA ILE A 48 -15.12 4.66 -19.32
C ILE A 48 -13.74 5.12 -18.88
N SER A 49 -13.56 6.43 -18.77
CA SER A 49 -12.37 7.03 -18.16
C SER A 49 -12.42 6.82 -16.65
N GLU A 50 -12.00 5.64 -16.18
CA GLU A 50 -11.60 5.43 -14.79
C GLU A 50 -10.45 6.39 -14.46
N LYS A 51 -10.80 7.55 -13.89
CA LYS A 51 -9.83 8.50 -13.35
C LYS A 51 -9.28 7.92 -12.05
N GLY A 52 -8.29 7.03 -12.17
CA GLY A 52 -7.60 6.49 -11.00
C GLY A 52 -7.13 7.64 -10.10
N PRO A 53 -7.34 7.55 -8.77
CA PRO A 53 -7.35 8.71 -7.90
C PRO A 53 -6.04 9.50 -7.93
N SER A 54 -6.22 10.82 -8.01
CA SER A 54 -5.17 11.80 -8.22
C SER A 54 -4.28 11.92 -6.99
N CYS A 55 -3.06 11.41 -7.14
CA CYS A 55 -1.98 11.63 -6.19
C CYS A 55 -0.86 12.44 -6.87
N LYS A 56 -0.32 13.41 -6.12
CA LYS A 56 0.70 14.35 -6.60
C LYS A 56 1.91 14.34 -5.68
N VAL A 57 3.11 14.38 -6.26
CA VAL A 57 4.38 14.52 -5.54
C VAL A 57 4.62 15.98 -5.24
N ILE A 58 4.76 16.29 -3.96
CA ILE A 58 5.35 17.52 -3.48
C ILE A 58 6.85 17.27 -3.29
N ARG A 59 7.68 17.95 -4.07
CA ARG A 59 9.13 17.98 -3.86
C ARG A 59 9.47 19.03 -2.81
N LYS A 60 10.68 18.98 -2.24
CA LYS A 60 11.18 19.98 -1.29
C LYS A 60 11.09 21.41 -1.85
N GLU A 61 11.30 21.56 -3.16
CA GLU A 61 11.27 22.83 -3.88
C GLU A 61 9.83 23.34 -4.09
N THR A 62 8.89 22.44 -4.38
CA THR A 62 7.47 22.80 -4.66
C THR A 62 6.60 22.86 -3.40
N LEU A 63 7.10 22.45 -2.23
CA LEU A 63 6.37 22.49 -0.96
C LEU A 63 5.91 23.90 -0.56
N LEU A 64 6.74 24.93 -0.81
CA LEU A 64 6.34 26.32 -0.59
C LEU A 64 5.24 26.79 -1.56
N ALA A 65 5.20 26.27 -2.79
CA ALA A 65 4.16 26.57 -3.76
C ALA A 65 2.83 25.88 -3.37
N ALA A 66 2.88 24.59 -3.01
CA ALA A 66 1.71 23.82 -2.55
C ALA A 66 1.06 24.42 -1.30
N GLN A 67 1.88 24.87 -0.31
CA GLN A 67 1.34 25.59 0.85
C GLN A 67 0.68 26.91 0.43
N LYS A 68 1.30 27.67 -0.48
CA LYS A 68 0.78 28.96 -0.95
C LYS A 68 -0.50 28.82 -1.79
N GLU A 69 -0.66 27.74 -2.56
CA GLU A 69 -1.89 27.44 -3.29
C GLU A 69 -3.09 27.31 -2.32
N ASP A 70 -2.95 26.47 -1.29
CA ASP A 70 -4.00 26.24 -0.29
C ASP A 70 -4.30 27.50 0.54
N LEU A 71 -3.24 28.27 0.84
CA LEU A 71 -3.33 29.53 1.56
C LEU A 71 -4.05 30.62 0.75
N GLN A 72 -3.70 30.78 -0.52
CA GLN A 72 -4.33 31.74 -1.43
C GLN A 72 -5.82 31.42 -1.61
N ARG A 73 -6.20 30.14 -1.73
CA ARG A 73 -7.62 29.72 -1.80
C ARG A 73 -8.45 30.15 -0.58
N VAL A 74 -7.85 30.20 0.61
CA VAL A 74 -8.51 30.70 1.83
C VAL A 74 -8.48 32.23 1.89
N MET A 75 -7.37 32.87 1.49
CA MET A 75 -7.25 34.33 1.41
C MET A 75 -8.26 34.94 0.44
N ASP A 76 -8.45 34.36 -0.74
CA ASP A 76 -9.36 34.86 -1.78
C ASP A 76 -10.83 34.73 -1.35
N LEU A 77 -11.22 33.58 -0.77
CA LEU A 77 -12.62 33.37 -0.36
C LEU A 77 -13.02 34.26 0.83
N LEU A 78 -12.12 34.47 1.79
CA LEU A 78 -12.40 35.21 3.04
C LEU A 78 -11.89 36.66 3.02
N SER A 79 -11.20 37.09 1.96
CA SER A 79 -10.51 38.39 1.85
C SER A 79 -9.56 38.68 3.02
N LEU A 80 -8.73 37.70 3.37
CA LEU A 80 -7.87 37.73 4.55
C LEU A 80 -6.40 38.06 4.26
N LYS A 81 -5.74 38.67 5.24
CA LYS A 81 -4.27 38.78 5.34
C LYS A 81 -3.66 37.38 5.50
N GLU A 82 -2.44 37.18 4.99
CA GLU A 82 -1.78 35.86 4.90
C GLU A 82 -1.71 35.14 6.27
N HIS A 83 -1.32 35.84 7.33
CA HIS A 83 -1.16 35.26 8.68
C HIS A 83 -2.50 34.82 9.31
N HIS A 84 -3.60 35.53 9.03
CA HIS A 84 -4.94 35.11 9.45
C HIS A 84 -5.36 33.82 8.73
N ALA A 85 -5.14 33.75 7.41
CA ALA A 85 -5.46 32.57 6.61
C ALA A 85 -4.60 31.35 7.01
N ARG A 86 -3.31 31.54 7.31
CA ARG A 86 -2.44 30.47 7.82
C ARG A 86 -2.84 30.03 9.22
N SER A 87 -3.23 30.95 10.11
CA SER A 87 -3.74 30.62 11.46
C SER A 87 -4.98 29.74 11.41
N LEU A 88 -5.93 30.07 10.51
CA LEU A 88 -7.11 29.26 10.24
C LEU A 88 -6.76 27.87 9.70
N LEU A 89 -5.88 27.80 8.70
CA LEU A 89 -5.47 26.53 8.11
C LEU A 89 -4.76 25.65 9.14
N ILE A 90 -3.84 26.17 9.95
CA ILE A 90 -3.18 25.40 11.01
C ILE A 90 -4.21 24.89 12.04
N HIS A 91 -5.18 25.73 12.47
CA HIS A 91 -6.24 25.30 13.39
C HIS A 91 -7.09 24.16 12.82
N TYR A 92 -7.54 24.29 11.56
CA TYR A 92 -8.33 23.27 10.87
C TYR A 92 -7.47 22.23 10.13
N ARG A 93 -6.19 22.07 10.50
CA ARG A 93 -5.27 21.03 10.01
C ARG A 93 -5.09 20.95 8.49
N TRP A 94 -5.04 22.12 7.86
CA TRP A 94 -4.94 22.34 6.41
C TRP A 94 -6.09 21.69 5.61
N GLU A 95 -7.20 21.31 6.26
CA GLU A 95 -8.42 20.84 5.61
C GLU A 95 -9.23 22.04 5.07
N VAL A 96 -8.88 22.54 3.89
CA VAL A 96 -9.56 23.68 3.21
C VAL A 96 -11.08 23.49 3.19
N ASP A 97 -11.57 22.30 2.79
CA ASP A 97 -13.00 21.96 2.71
C ASP A 97 -13.73 22.12 4.06
N LYS A 98 -13.02 21.91 5.18
CA LYS A 98 -13.53 21.99 6.54
C LYS A 98 -13.64 23.44 7.02
N VAL A 99 -12.70 24.31 6.62
CA VAL A 99 -12.82 25.77 6.79
C VAL A 99 -14.10 26.25 6.09
N PHE A 100 -14.37 25.76 4.88
CA PHE A 100 -15.57 26.11 4.12
C PHE A 100 -16.86 25.54 4.74
N ALA A 101 -16.84 24.30 5.23
CA ALA A 101 -17.99 23.72 5.94
C ALA A 101 -18.33 24.52 7.22
N VAL A 102 -17.35 24.83 8.06
CA VAL A 102 -17.56 25.63 9.29
C VAL A 102 -18.02 27.05 8.96
N LEU A 103 -17.47 27.68 7.90
CA LEU A 103 -17.91 28.98 7.41
C LEU A 103 -19.42 28.98 7.07
N VAL A 104 -19.88 27.97 6.33
CA VAL A 104 -21.29 27.84 5.89
C VAL A 104 -22.22 27.49 7.05
N GLU A 105 -21.80 26.59 7.97
CA GLU A 105 -22.61 26.18 9.12
C GLU A 105 -22.71 27.22 10.24
N ARG A 106 -21.61 27.95 10.51
CA ARG A 106 -21.43 28.73 11.76
C ARG A 106 -21.16 30.21 11.55
N GLY A 107 -20.81 30.64 10.33
CA GLY A 107 -20.43 32.00 10.01
C GLY A 107 -19.00 32.37 10.42
N THR A 108 -18.54 33.51 9.89
CA THR A 108 -17.16 34.02 10.04
C THR A 108 -16.75 34.30 11.48
N GLU A 109 -17.65 34.87 12.30
CA GLU A 109 -17.36 35.22 13.70
C GLU A 109 -16.85 34.02 14.52
N LYS A 110 -17.55 32.88 14.42
CA LYS A 110 -17.17 31.66 15.14
C LYS A 110 -15.92 31.01 14.55
N LEU A 111 -15.79 31.00 13.22
CA LEU A 111 -14.60 30.51 12.53
C LEU A 111 -13.33 31.23 13.01
N TYR A 112 -13.37 32.55 13.16
CA TYR A 112 -12.24 33.35 13.64
C TYR A 112 -12.02 33.18 15.15
N ALA A 113 -13.08 33.17 15.95
CA ALA A 113 -12.98 32.99 17.40
C ALA A 113 -12.46 31.60 17.82
N GLU A 114 -12.87 30.53 17.14
CA GLU A 114 -12.33 29.17 17.34
C GLU A 114 -10.83 29.11 17.02
N ALA A 115 -10.39 29.78 15.95
CA ALA A 115 -9.00 29.78 15.49
C ALA A 115 -8.08 30.81 16.17
N GLY A 116 -8.57 31.64 17.10
CA GLY A 116 -7.79 32.70 17.73
C GLY A 116 -7.42 33.85 16.78
N VAL A 117 -8.18 34.04 15.71
CA VAL A 117 -8.04 35.16 14.77
C VAL A 117 -8.92 36.32 15.24
N THR A 118 -8.39 37.54 15.14
CA THR A 118 -9.16 38.78 15.34
C THR A 118 -8.93 39.67 14.14
N LEU A 119 -9.99 40.00 13.42
CA LEU A 119 -9.92 41.00 12.34
C LEU A 119 -9.98 42.40 12.94
N GLU A 120 -9.35 43.35 12.26
CA GLU A 120 -9.39 44.77 12.61
C GLU A 120 -10.83 45.31 12.44
N GLY A 121 -11.61 45.27 13.52
CA GLY A 121 -12.88 45.97 13.58
C GLY A 121 -12.66 47.48 13.45
N THR A 122 -13.48 48.12 12.61
CA THR A 122 -13.53 49.59 12.53
C THR A 122 -14.07 50.19 13.81
N ASP A 123 -13.59 51.40 14.11
CA ASP A 123 -13.93 52.25 15.25
C ASP A 123 -13.41 51.76 16.63
N GLU A 124 -13.04 52.62 17.58
CA GLU A 124 -13.25 54.07 17.66
C GLU A 124 -12.01 54.82 18.25
N HIS A 125 -11.99 56.15 18.17
CA HIS A 125 -10.85 56.99 18.53
C HIS A 125 -10.40 56.87 20.00
N THR A 126 -9.10 56.63 20.22
CA THR A 126 -8.38 57.04 21.44
C THR A 126 -7.17 57.90 21.13
N SER A 127 -7.43 59.15 20.72
CA SER A 127 -6.44 60.23 20.64
C SER A 127 -5.85 60.50 22.03
N THR A 128 -4.71 59.85 22.33
CA THR A 128 -3.94 60.05 23.57
C THR A 128 -2.63 60.75 23.23
N LEU A 129 -2.20 61.67 24.12
CA LEU A 129 -1.11 62.60 23.81
C LEU A 129 0.23 61.88 23.70
N SER A 130 1.11 62.42 22.84
CA SER A 130 2.42 61.87 22.52
C SER A 130 3.38 61.89 23.73
N THR A 131 3.34 60.85 24.55
CA THR A 131 4.47 60.43 25.40
C THR A 131 5.45 59.62 24.57
N SER A 132 6.75 59.87 24.72
CA SER A 132 7.82 59.20 23.97
C SER A 132 8.05 57.75 24.38
N GLU A 133 7.61 57.38 25.58
CA GLU A 133 7.93 56.12 26.28
C GLU A 133 6.65 55.46 26.82
N VAL A 134 6.67 54.14 26.96
CA VAL A 134 5.56 53.29 27.40
C VAL A 134 6.08 52.22 28.35
N THR A 135 5.46 52.10 29.53
CA THR A 135 5.78 51.08 30.54
C THR A 135 5.33 49.68 30.09
N CYS A 136 6.26 48.75 29.91
CA CYS A 136 5.92 47.38 29.50
C CYS A 136 5.38 46.56 30.68
N GLN A 137 4.17 46.03 30.56
CA GLN A 137 3.48 45.27 31.63
C GLN A 137 4.01 43.84 31.86
N ILE A 138 5.24 43.54 31.42
CA ILE A 138 5.91 42.24 31.60
C ILE A 138 7.22 42.40 32.38
N CYS A 139 8.11 43.30 31.93
CA CYS A 139 9.35 43.64 32.65
C CYS A 139 9.21 44.85 33.61
N PHE A 140 8.14 45.63 33.50
CA PHE A 140 7.89 46.90 34.22
C PHE A 140 8.92 48.01 33.94
N GLU A 141 9.58 47.95 32.78
CA GLU A 141 10.50 48.98 32.30
C GLU A 141 9.78 49.98 31.38
N ASP A 142 10.18 51.25 31.42
CA ASP A 142 9.75 52.28 30.48
C ASP A 142 10.60 52.24 29.20
N VAL A 143 9.94 52.13 28.04
CA VAL A 143 10.61 51.84 26.77
C VAL A 143 10.09 52.78 25.67
N PRO A 144 10.94 53.36 24.79
CA PRO A 144 10.48 54.19 23.68
C PRO A 144 9.46 53.47 22.80
N VAL A 145 8.46 54.19 22.29
CA VAL A 145 7.35 53.61 21.48
C VAL A 145 7.88 52.78 20.29
N GLU A 146 8.97 53.23 19.67
CA GLU A 146 9.69 52.56 18.57
C GLU A 146 10.20 51.15 18.91
N LYS A 147 10.43 50.86 20.20
CA LYS A 147 10.86 49.56 20.72
C LYS A 147 9.69 48.72 21.28
N THR A 148 8.45 49.06 20.90
CA THR A 148 7.24 48.31 21.28
C THR A 148 6.52 47.78 20.06
N THR A 149 6.01 46.54 20.15
CA THR A 149 5.23 45.91 19.08
C THR A 149 3.81 45.66 19.55
N VAL A 150 2.84 45.94 18.67
CA VAL A 150 1.40 45.77 18.89
C VAL A 150 0.90 44.56 18.10
N MET A 151 0.20 43.66 18.77
CA MET A 151 -0.51 42.55 18.14
C MET A 151 -1.95 42.92 17.83
N ASP A 152 -2.59 42.12 16.99
CA ASP A 152 -3.90 42.39 16.39
C ASP A 152 -5.04 42.39 17.43
N CYS A 153 -4.76 41.89 18.64
CA CYS A 153 -5.57 42.06 19.85
C CYS A 153 -5.32 43.38 20.60
N ASN A 154 -4.70 44.37 19.96
CA ASN A 154 -4.26 45.68 20.48
C ASN A 154 -3.32 45.68 21.70
N HIS A 155 -2.86 44.52 22.17
CA HIS A 155 -1.89 44.43 23.25
C HIS A 155 -0.48 44.85 22.79
N LYS A 156 0.16 45.73 23.57
CA LYS A 156 1.47 46.32 23.31
C LYS A 156 2.47 45.92 24.41
N PHE A 157 3.63 45.41 24.00
CA PHE A 157 4.76 45.10 24.89
C PHE A 157 6.09 45.46 24.23
N CYS A 158 7.18 45.50 25.00
CA CYS A 158 8.50 45.79 24.45
C CYS A 158 9.02 44.63 23.59
N ASN A 159 9.87 44.96 22.62
CA ASN A 159 10.39 43.99 21.66
C ASN A 159 11.24 42.90 22.34
N GLU A 160 11.91 43.19 23.47
CA GLU A 160 12.72 42.20 24.19
C GLU A 160 11.87 41.13 24.90
N CYS A 161 10.74 41.50 25.50
CA CYS A 161 9.77 40.54 26.06
C CYS A 161 9.13 39.70 24.95
N TRP A 162 8.67 40.33 23.85
CA TRP A 162 8.13 39.61 22.69
C TRP A 162 9.12 38.58 22.13
N THR A 163 10.35 39.02 21.83
CA THR A 163 11.39 38.14 21.27
C THR A 163 11.70 36.99 22.22
N THR A 164 11.73 37.23 23.53
CA THR A 164 12.02 36.18 24.53
C THR A 164 10.88 35.17 24.64
N HIS A 165 9.62 35.61 24.63
CA HIS A 165 8.44 34.73 24.55
C HIS A 165 8.45 33.88 23.27
N PHE A 166 8.76 34.47 22.12
CA PHE A 166 8.85 33.76 20.85
C PHE A 166 9.99 32.73 20.84
N ILE A 167 11.18 33.09 21.31
CA ILE A 167 12.32 32.16 21.45
C ILE A 167 11.95 30.96 22.34
N VAL A 168 11.24 31.19 23.46
CA VAL A 168 10.75 30.10 24.32
C VAL A 168 9.75 29.23 23.56
N LYS A 169 8.70 29.83 22.96
CA LYS A 169 7.64 29.07 22.26
C LYS A 169 8.14 28.26 21.07
N ILE A 170 9.11 28.77 20.31
CA ILE A 170 9.74 28.03 19.20
C ILE A 170 10.57 26.84 19.71
N ASN A 171 11.22 26.96 20.87
CA ASN A 171 12.00 25.88 21.46
C ASN A 171 11.16 24.87 22.26
N GLU A 172 10.00 25.25 22.78
CA GLU A 172 8.97 24.37 23.33
C GLU A 172 8.18 23.59 22.25
N GLY A 173 8.45 23.84 20.96
CA GLY A 173 7.72 23.22 19.83
C GLY A 173 6.32 23.80 19.60
N GLN A 174 5.98 24.93 20.23
CA GLN A 174 4.70 25.63 20.09
C GLN A 174 4.73 26.74 19.02
N SER A 175 5.66 26.65 18.06
CA SER A 175 5.84 27.60 16.96
C SER A 175 4.62 27.78 16.07
N LYS A 176 3.83 26.71 15.85
CA LYS A 176 2.70 26.71 14.91
C LYS A 176 1.54 27.64 15.31
N GLN A 177 1.37 27.91 16.62
CA GLN A 177 0.26 28.72 17.16
C GLN A 177 0.72 29.51 18.41
N VAL A 178 1.54 30.54 18.19
CA VAL A 178 2.06 31.39 19.28
C VAL A 178 0.99 32.41 19.71
N THR A 179 0.42 32.25 20.90
CA THR A 179 -0.55 33.19 21.47
C THR A 179 0.10 34.44 22.08
N CYS A 180 -0.69 35.50 22.21
CA CYS A 180 -0.32 36.73 22.90
C CYS A 180 0.08 36.50 24.38
N MET A 181 1.02 37.30 24.89
CA MET A 181 1.46 37.26 26.31
C MET A 181 0.42 37.77 27.31
N ALA A 182 -0.64 38.43 26.84
CA ALA A 182 -1.65 39.04 27.71
C ALA A 182 -2.57 38.00 28.38
N GLN A 183 -2.91 38.26 29.65
CA GLN A 183 -3.72 37.35 30.45
C GLN A 183 -5.09 37.09 29.81
N LYS A 184 -5.42 35.81 29.59
CA LYS A 184 -6.64 35.33 28.90
C LYS A 184 -6.78 35.77 27.43
N CYS A 185 -5.71 36.24 26.78
CA CYS A 185 -5.73 36.57 25.36
C CYS A 185 -5.32 35.36 24.50
N ASN A 186 -6.29 34.73 23.84
CA ASN A 186 -6.06 33.55 22.99
C ASN A 186 -5.70 33.91 21.54
N VAL A 187 -5.44 35.20 21.24
CA VAL A 187 -5.18 35.66 19.87
C VAL A 187 -3.78 35.23 19.42
N ILE A 188 -3.70 34.66 18.22
CA ILE A 188 -2.46 34.23 17.58
C ILE A 188 -1.65 35.45 17.13
N CYS A 189 -0.34 35.43 17.37
CA CYS A 189 0.57 36.49 16.97
C CYS A 189 0.92 36.37 15.48
N ASP A 190 1.02 37.51 14.80
CA ASP A 190 1.43 37.61 13.39
C ASP A 190 2.84 37.04 13.19
N GLU A 191 2.97 36.09 12.25
CA GLU A 191 4.22 35.43 11.91
C GLU A 191 5.28 36.39 11.36
N GLY A 192 4.91 37.50 10.72
CA GLY A 192 5.86 38.52 10.27
C GLY A 192 6.50 39.20 11.48
N LYS A 193 5.67 39.61 12.44
CA LYS A 193 6.13 40.18 13.72
C LYS A 193 6.96 39.19 14.54
N ILE A 194 6.67 37.88 14.45
CA ILE A 194 7.52 36.83 15.04
C ILE A 194 8.87 36.74 14.31
N ARG A 195 8.85 36.59 12.98
CA ARG A 195 10.02 36.42 12.12
C ARG A 195 10.98 37.60 12.26
N ASP A 196 10.51 38.84 12.20
CA ASP A 196 11.33 40.04 12.31
C ASP A 196 12.01 40.14 13.68
N LEU A 197 11.25 39.97 14.76
CA LEU A 197 11.78 40.07 16.13
C LEU A 197 12.74 38.93 16.49
N VAL A 198 12.46 37.70 16.04
CA VAL A 198 13.38 36.57 16.26
C VAL A 198 14.64 36.72 15.41
N THR A 199 14.53 37.10 14.12
CA THR A 199 15.69 37.30 13.22
C THR A 199 16.65 38.35 13.76
N ALA A 200 16.15 39.41 14.41
CA ALA A 200 16.97 40.45 15.04
C ALA A 200 17.85 39.95 16.20
N LYS A 201 17.63 38.74 16.73
CA LYS A 201 18.36 38.16 17.88
C LYS A 201 18.98 36.79 17.60
N ASP A 202 18.31 35.94 16.81
CA ASP A 202 18.79 34.62 16.40
C ASP A 202 18.22 34.24 15.01
N PRO A 203 18.94 34.52 13.91
CA PRO A 203 18.53 34.15 12.55
C PRO A 203 18.36 32.64 12.34
N ALA A 204 19.13 31.80 13.03
CA ALA A 204 19.01 30.34 12.90
C ALA A 204 17.72 29.82 13.56
N LEU A 205 17.23 30.51 14.60
CA LEU A 205 15.92 30.22 15.17
C LEU A 205 14.76 30.74 14.29
N ALA A 206 14.97 31.80 13.51
CA ALA A 206 14.00 32.24 12.50
C ALA A 206 13.88 31.22 11.35
N GLU A 207 14.99 30.72 10.81
CA GLU A 207 14.98 29.61 9.82
C GLU A 207 14.28 28.35 10.38
N LYS A 208 14.49 28.04 11.66
CA LYS A 208 13.81 26.94 12.36
C LYS A 208 12.30 27.17 12.49
N PHE A 209 11.87 28.42 12.74
CA PHE A 209 10.45 28.79 12.81
C PHE A 209 9.76 28.67 11.44
N ASP A 210 10.35 29.24 10.39
CA ASP A 210 9.81 29.15 9.03
C ASP A 210 9.76 27.70 8.53
N ARG A 211 10.78 26.88 8.86
CA ARG A 211 10.73 25.45 8.58
C ARG A 211 9.58 24.75 9.31
N PHE A 212 9.34 25.04 10.59
CA PHE A 212 8.21 24.45 11.34
C PHE A 212 6.82 24.89 10.83
N LEU A 213 6.69 26.12 10.33
CA LEU A 213 5.47 26.58 9.64
C LEU A 213 5.27 25.87 8.29
N LEU A 214 6.36 25.51 7.61
CA LEU A 214 6.31 24.73 6.36
C LEU A 214 5.99 23.25 6.61
N GLU A 215 6.66 22.62 7.58
CA GLU A 215 6.47 21.21 7.96
C GLU A 215 5.04 20.95 8.50
N SER A 216 4.39 21.95 9.11
CA SER A 216 2.96 21.93 9.47
C SER A 216 2.03 21.53 8.32
N TYR A 217 2.35 21.92 7.09
CA TYR A 217 1.54 21.60 5.91
C TYR A 217 1.39 20.08 5.66
N ILE A 218 2.38 19.30 6.11
CA ILE A 218 2.44 17.85 5.92
C ILE A 218 2.12 17.13 7.24
N ASP A 219 2.68 17.58 8.35
CA ASP A 219 2.55 16.87 9.64
C ASP A 219 1.11 16.86 10.18
N ASP A 220 0.36 17.95 9.97
CA ASP A 220 -0.98 18.12 10.53
C ASP A 220 -2.09 17.65 9.55
N ASN A 221 -1.79 17.56 8.25
CA ASN A 221 -2.74 17.38 7.16
C ASN A 221 -3.08 15.91 6.88
N LYS A 222 -4.38 15.55 6.85
CA LYS A 222 -4.80 14.16 6.58
C LYS A 222 -4.49 13.69 5.14
N ARG A 223 -4.52 14.60 4.16
CA ARG A 223 -4.39 14.32 2.71
C ARG A 223 -2.97 14.54 2.18
N VAL A 224 -1.99 14.91 3.02
CA VAL A 224 -0.58 15.07 2.62
C VAL A 224 0.32 14.32 3.60
N LYS A 225 1.26 13.48 3.12
CA LYS A 225 2.21 12.74 3.99
C LYS A 225 3.59 12.59 3.37
N TRP A 226 4.62 12.59 4.23
CA TRP A 226 6.00 12.29 3.89
C TRP A 226 6.19 10.88 3.29
N CYS A 227 7.14 10.71 2.37
CA CYS A 227 7.50 9.41 1.83
C CYS A 227 8.36 8.60 2.83
N PRO A 228 7.95 7.38 3.23
CA PRO A 228 8.65 6.56 4.25
C PRO A 228 9.99 5.96 3.81
N SER A 229 10.56 6.45 2.71
CA SER A 229 11.90 6.13 2.20
C SER A 229 13.01 6.21 3.28
N VAL A 230 13.97 5.30 3.20
CA VAL A 230 15.16 5.26 4.07
C VAL A 230 16.42 5.11 3.20
N PRO A 231 17.32 6.12 3.15
CA PRO A 231 17.20 7.46 3.74
C PRO A 231 16.03 8.26 3.15
N HIS A 232 15.55 9.25 3.89
CA HIS A 232 14.37 10.04 3.53
C HIS A 232 14.63 10.92 2.30
N CYS A 233 13.85 10.73 1.23
CA CYS A 233 14.03 11.39 -0.06
C CYS A 233 13.64 12.88 -0.08
N GLY A 234 12.95 13.38 0.96
CA GLY A 234 12.51 14.77 1.05
C GLY A 234 11.21 15.11 0.31
N ASN A 235 10.55 14.11 -0.29
CA ASN A 235 9.26 14.28 -0.96
C ASN A 235 8.08 13.94 -0.03
N ALA A 236 6.95 14.61 -0.25
CA ALA A 236 5.65 14.24 0.28
C ALA A 236 4.67 13.89 -0.85
N ILE A 237 3.60 13.18 -0.54
CA ILE A 237 2.50 12.86 -1.46
C ILE A 237 1.24 13.57 -0.99
N ARG A 238 0.58 14.29 -1.90
CA ARG A 238 -0.78 14.84 -1.75
C ARG A 238 -1.78 13.92 -2.44
N ILE A 239 -2.96 13.75 -1.86
CA ILE A 239 -4.11 13.09 -2.49
C ILE A 239 -5.25 14.11 -2.58
N GLU A 240 -5.95 14.14 -3.73
CA GLU A 240 -7.03 15.11 -3.96
C GLU A 240 -8.42 14.46 -3.86
N ASP A 241 -8.55 13.20 -4.29
CA ASP A 241 -9.80 12.42 -4.22
C ASP A 241 -9.93 11.66 -2.87
N ASP A 242 -11.13 11.62 -2.30
CA ASP A 242 -11.45 10.86 -1.07
C ASP A 242 -11.72 9.36 -1.34
N GLU A 243 -11.11 8.78 -2.38
CA GLU A 243 -11.32 7.36 -2.74
C GLU A 243 -10.40 6.44 -1.92
N TYR A 244 -10.97 5.87 -0.84
CA TYR A 244 -10.24 5.20 0.23
C TYR A 244 -9.68 3.82 -0.15
N CYS A 245 -8.56 3.77 -0.89
CA CYS A 245 -7.34 3.18 -0.34
C CYS A 245 -6.14 3.34 -1.28
N CYS A 246 -5.15 4.09 -0.79
CA CYS A 246 -4.14 4.69 -1.66
C CYS A 246 -2.79 4.01 -1.43
N GLU A 247 -2.48 2.95 -2.20
CA GLU A 247 -1.08 2.63 -2.46
C GLU A 247 -0.54 3.63 -3.46
N VAL A 248 0.60 4.24 -3.14
CA VAL A 248 1.23 5.30 -3.96
C VAL A 248 2.71 5.01 -4.16
N GLU A 249 3.21 5.30 -5.36
CA GLU A 249 4.64 5.31 -5.68
C GLU A 249 5.13 6.75 -5.68
N CYS A 250 6.13 7.03 -4.84
CA CYS A 250 6.82 8.31 -4.84
C CYS A 250 7.79 8.41 -6.03
N ALA A 251 8.14 9.62 -6.46
CA ALA A 251 9.15 9.86 -7.50
C ALA A 251 10.54 9.23 -7.23
N CYS A 252 10.83 8.77 -6.01
CA CYS A 252 12.02 7.97 -5.67
C CYS A 252 11.86 6.44 -5.88
N GLY A 253 10.74 5.97 -6.41
CA GLY A 253 10.44 4.54 -6.65
C GLY A 253 9.91 3.76 -5.44
N VAL A 254 9.80 4.39 -4.26
CA VAL A 254 9.26 3.74 -3.06
C VAL A 254 7.73 3.65 -3.16
N GLN A 255 7.22 2.41 -3.17
CA GLN A 255 5.79 2.07 -3.14
C GLN A 255 5.32 1.80 -1.70
N PHE A 256 4.33 2.54 -1.22
CA PHE A 256 3.86 2.45 0.16
C PHE A 256 2.35 2.66 0.29
N CYS A 257 1.76 2.14 1.36
CA CYS A 257 0.37 2.42 1.71
C CYS A 257 0.27 3.78 2.40
N PHE A 258 -0.43 4.75 1.79
CA PHE A 258 -0.61 6.09 2.34
C PHE A 258 -1.29 6.10 3.70
N ASN A 259 -2.18 5.13 3.98
CA ASN A 259 -2.93 5.08 5.23
C ASN A 259 -2.04 4.74 6.43
N CYS A 260 -1.18 3.72 6.31
CA CYS A 260 -0.37 3.19 7.42
C CYS A 260 1.13 3.51 7.34
N LEU A 261 1.60 4.10 6.24
CA LEU A 261 3.02 4.41 5.92
C LEU A 261 3.97 3.21 5.95
N SER A 262 3.43 1.99 5.87
CA SER A 262 4.20 0.76 5.64
C SER A 262 4.37 0.50 4.14
N GLU A 263 5.24 -0.44 3.78
CA GLU A 263 5.35 -0.94 2.40
C GLU A 263 3.99 -1.34 1.82
N ALA A 264 3.86 -1.24 0.49
CA ALA A 264 2.66 -1.67 -0.23
C ALA A 264 2.31 -3.13 0.14
N HIS A 265 1.08 -3.35 0.58
CA HIS A 265 0.63 -4.57 1.26
C HIS A 265 -0.75 -5.07 0.80
N SER A 266 -1.33 -4.49 -0.26
CA SER A 266 -2.52 -5.03 -0.92
C SER A 266 -2.23 -6.43 -1.50
N PRO A 267 -3.14 -7.43 -1.38
CA PRO A 267 -4.53 -7.34 -0.91
C PRO A 267 -4.72 -7.65 0.58
N CYS A 268 -3.82 -7.21 1.46
CA CYS A 268 -4.03 -7.26 2.92
C CYS A 268 -4.51 -5.90 3.46
N SER A 269 -5.50 -5.89 4.35
CA SER A 269 -5.93 -4.65 5.01
C SER A 269 -4.89 -4.13 6.01
N CYS A 270 -4.87 -2.82 6.25
CA CYS A 270 -3.89 -2.17 7.15
C CYS A 270 -3.83 -2.79 8.55
N LEU A 271 -4.98 -3.26 9.09
CA LEU A 271 -5.06 -3.88 10.41
C LEU A 271 -4.40 -5.27 10.42
N MET A 272 -4.73 -6.10 9.42
CA MET A 272 -4.19 -7.46 9.28
C MET A 272 -2.68 -7.41 9.00
N TRP A 273 -2.23 -6.48 8.15
CA TRP A 273 -0.81 -6.25 7.89
C TRP A 273 -0.03 -5.83 9.15
N LYS A 274 -0.55 -4.86 9.92
CA LYS A 274 0.05 -4.42 11.19
C LYS A 274 0.18 -5.55 12.22
N LEU A 275 -0.81 -6.45 12.25
CA LEU A 275 -0.78 -7.64 13.13
C LEU A 275 0.20 -8.69 12.60
N TRP A 276 0.25 -8.93 11.29
CA TRP A 276 1.19 -9.84 10.64
C TRP A 276 2.64 -9.44 10.90
N MET A 277 3.00 -8.17 10.65
CA MET A 277 4.36 -7.67 10.84
C MET A 277 4.78 -7.68 12.32
N LYS A 278 3.84 -7.42 13.24
CA LYS A 278 4.08 -7.62 14.68
C LYS A 278 4.35 -9.08 15.03
N LYS A 279 3.62 -10.03 14.43
CA LYS A 279 3.85 -11.47 14.65
C LYS A 279 5.17 -11.94 14.05
N CYS A 280 5.51 -11.49 12.84
CA CYS A 280 6.81 -11.77 12.20
C CYS A 280 7.99 -11.28 13.04
N LYS A 281 7.89 -10.07 13.64
CA LYS A 281 8.92 -9.52 14.52
C LYS A 281 9.13 -10.33 15.81
N ASN A 282 8.06 -10.93 16.35
CA ASN A 282 8.11 -11.71 17.59
C ASN A 282 8.50 -13.17 17.35
N ASP A 283 7.78 -13.83 16.42
CA ASP A 283 7.75 -15.28 16.29
C ASP A 283 8.51 -15.78 15.05
N GLY A 284 8.81 -14.90 14.07
CA GLY A 284 9.45 -15.26 12.81
C GLY A 284 10.81 -15.96 13.02
N LYS A 285 11.64 -15.45 13.92
CA LYS A 285 12.92 -16.09 14.28
C LYS A 285 12.76 -17.51 14.84
N THR A 286 11.68 -17.76 15.58
CA THR A 286 11.35 -19.10 16.10
C THR A 286 10.96 -20.03 14.97
N VAL A 287 10.25 -19.53 13.95
CA VAL A 287 9.91 -20.31 12.76
C VAL A 287 11.14 -20.57 11.89
N THR A 288 11.97 -19.57 11.57
CA THR A 288 13.23 -19.75 10.80
C THR A 288 14.21 -20.70 11.49
N TRP A 289 14.16 -20.84 12.82
CA TRP A 289 14.93 -21.84 13.55
C TRP A 289 14.35 -23.27 13.44
N ILE A 290 13.03 -23.39 13.19
CA ILE A 290 12.37 -24.68 12.89
C ILE A 290 12.55 -25.06 11.41
N SER A 291 12.61 -24.08 10.50
CA SER A 291 12.82 -24.25 9.06
C SER A 291 14.21 -23.76 8.63
N GLU A 292 15.23 -24.57 8.93
CA GLU A 292 16.61 -24.31 8.51
C GLU A 292 16.73 -24.04 7.00
N ASN A 293 17.61 -23.10 6.63
CA ASN A 293 17.70 -22.48 5.29
C ASN A 293 17.98 -23.43 4.10
N ALA A 294 18.19 -24.72 4.34
CA ALA A 294 18.43 -25.71 3.29
C ALA A 294 17.47 -26.91 3.43
N LYS A 295 16.60 -27.12 2.44
CA LYS A 295 15.66 -28.25 2.48
C LYS A 295 16.35 -29.53 2.02
N HIS A 296 16.05 -30.62 2.71
CA HIS A 296 16.65 -31.93 2.46
C HIS A 296 15.97 -32.60 1.26
N CYS A 297 16.76 -33.09 0.30
CA CYS A 297 16.22 -33.76 -0.87
C CYS A 297 15.42 -35.03 -0.48
N PRO A 298 14.17 -35.22 -0.94
CA PRO A 298 13.35 -36.35 -0.52
C PRO A 298 13.82 -37.72 -1.06
N LYS A 299 14.79 -37.76 -1.99
CA LYS A 299 15.38 -39.00 -2.54
C LYS A 299 16.74 -39.37 -1.95
N CYS A 300 17.56 -38.39 -1.56
CA CYS A 300 18.95 -38.62 -1.14
C CYS A 300 19.35 -37.90 0.16
N HIS A 301 18.43 -37.14 0.76
CA HIS A 301 18.57 -36.40 2.02
C HIS A 301 19.73 -35.41 2.14
N ASN A 302 20.53 -35.22 1.10
CA ASN A 302 21.45 -34.08 1.00
C ASN A 302 20.67 -32.76 1.13
N ALA A 303 21.22 -31.83 1.90
CA ALA A 303 20.76 -30.45 1.98
C ALA A 303 20.85 -29.76 0.60
N VAL A 304 19.87 -28.93 0.28
CA VAL A 304 19.79 -28.16 -0.97
C VAL A 304 19.42 -26.72 -0.63
N GLU A 305 20.15 -25.77 -1.19
CA GLU A 305 19.92 -24.32 -1.08
C GLU A 305 19.13 -23.83 -2.31
N LYS A 306 18.29 -22.80 -2.17
CA LYS A 306 17.49 -22.25 -3.28
C LYS A 306 18.32 -21.23 -4.08
N ASN A 307 18.51 -21.51 -5.37
CA ASN A 307 19.26 -20.67 -6.31
C ASN A 307 18.35 -20.19 -7.47
N GLY A 308 17.51 -19.18 -7.25
CA GLY A 308 16.58 -18.62 -8.25
C GLY A 308 15.24 -18.18 -7.65
N GLY A 309 14.35 -17.63 -8.49
CA GLY A 309 12.97 -17.31 -8.08
C GLY A 309 12.09 -18.56 -7.96
N CYS A 310 12.31 -19.54 -8.84
CA CYS A 310 11.48 -20.74 -8.98
C CYS A 310 11.30 -21.57 -7.69
N ASN A 311 10.06 -21.94 -7.35
CA ASN A 311 9.74 -22.82 -6.22
C ASN A 311 9.82 -24.33 -6.52
N LEU A 312 10.11 -24.73 -7.77
CA LEU A 312 10.51 -26.10 -8.12
C LEU A 312 12.04 -26.21 -8.11
N VAL A 313 12.61 -26.99 -7.19
CA VAL A 313 14.07 -27.08 -7.02
C VAL A 313 14.57 -28.47 -7.41
N ARG A 314 15.63 -28.54 -8.22
CA ARG A 314 16.28 -29.80 -8.62
C ARG A 314 17.55 -30.05 -7.79
N CYS A 315 17.58 -31.16 -7.06
CA CYS A 315 18.78 -31.60 -6.34
C CYS A 315 19.87 -32.11 -7.30
N ARG A 316 21.14 -32.06 -6.88
CA ARG A 316 22.30 -32.62 -7.61
C ARG A 316 22.19 -34.12 -7.94
N CYS A 317 21.34 -34.87 -7.23
CA CYS A 317 21.02 -36.28 -7.54
C CYS A 317 19.99 -36.46 -8.68
N GLY A 318 19.59 -35.37 -9.34
CA GLY A 318 18.62 -35.33 -10.43
C GLY A 318 17.16 -35.15 -9.99
N GLN A 319 16.83 -35.45 -8.72
CA GLN A 319 15.47 -35.39 -8.17
C GLN A 319 14.95 -33.94 -8.07
N PRO A 320 13.84 -33.59 -8.72
CA PRO A 320 13.09 -32.38 -8.41
C PRO A 320 12.27 -32.55 -7.12
N PHE A 321 12.01 -31.46 -6.41
CA PHE A 321 11.09 -31.42 -5.27
C PHE A 321 10.50 -30.00 -5.11
N CYS A 322 9.36 -29.90 -4.42
CA CYS A 322 8.71 -28.61 -4.14
C CYS A 322 9.40 -27.91 -2.97
N TRP A 323 9.83 -26.65 -3.13
CA TRP A 323 10.49 -25.89 -2.07
C TRP A 323 9.54 -25.54 -0.91
N LEU A 324 8.25 -25.34 -1.18
CA LEU A 324 7.27 -25.04 -0.12
C LEU A 324 7.14 -26.20 0.88
N CYS A 325 6.91 -27.43 0.41
CA CYS A 325 6.60 -28.58 1.27
C CYS A 325 7.72 -29.62 1.44
N GLY A 326 8.79 -29.57 0.63
CA GLY A 326 9.86 -30.58 0.60
C GLY A 326 9.50 -31.91 -0.09
N GLY A 327 8.26 -32.08 -0.54
CA GLY A 327 7.76 -33.31 -1.16
C GLY A 327 8.41 -33.62 -2.51
N ALA A 328 8.62 -34.91 -2.79
CA ALA A 328 9.17 -35.38 -4.06
C ALA A 328 8.22 -35.12 -5.23
N THR A 329 8.78 -34.80 -6.40
CA THR A 329 8.03 -34.37 -7.57
C THR A 329 8.49 -35.05 -8.87
N GLY A 330 7.71 -34.87 -9.93
CA GLY A 330 8.13 -35.12 -11.31
C GLY A 330 8.88 -33.92 -11.90
N LEU A 331 9.45 -34.11 -13.10
CA LEU A 331 9.95 -33.01 -13.93
C LEU A 331 8.83 -32.37 -14.76
N GLU A 332 7.83 -33.18 -15.13
CA GLU A 332 6.56 -32.65 -15.59
C GLU A 332 5.87 -31.86 -14.49
N HIS A 333 5.89 -30.56 -14.70
CA HIS A 333 5.10 -29.58 -13.99
C HIS A 333 4.56 -28.67 -15.10
N THR A 334 3.27 -28.36 -15.06
CA THR A 334 2.93 -26.96 -15.31
C THR A 334 3.37 -26.20 -14.06
N TRP A 335 3.62 -24.89 -14.13
CA TRP A 335 3.94 -24.19 -12.87
C TRP A 335 2.75 -24.18 -11.87
N SER A 336 1.58 -24.65 -12.31
CA SER A 336 0.39 -24.95 -11.49
C SER A 336 0.63 -25.63 -10.15
N SER A 337 1.53 -26.57 -10.23
CA SER A 337 1.59 -27.77 -9.44
C SER A 337 2.50 -28.65 -10.26
N ILE A 338 3.43 -29.31 -9.59
CA ILE A 338 3.98 -30.51 -10.16
C ILE A 338 2.80 -31.42 -10.46
N ARG A 339 2.77 -32.02 -11.66
CA ARG A 339 1.61 -32.77 -12.18
C ARG A 339 1.22 -33.86 -11.16
N GLY A 340 0.13 -33.65 -10.41
CA GLY A 340 -0.30 -34.50 -9.28
C GLY A 340 0.05 -34.02 -7.85
N HIS A 341 0.43 -32.76 -7.62
CA HIS A 341 0.84 -32.24 -6.31
C HIS A 341 0.10 -30.96 -5.89
N THR A 342 -0.38 -30.89 -4.64
CA THR A 342 -1.01 -29.69 -4.05
C THR A 342 -0.48 -29.41 -2.65
N CYS A 343 -0.19 -28.15 -2.32
CA CYS A 343 0.34 -27.78 -0.99
C CYS A 343 0.00 -26.38 -0.46
N GLY A 344 -0.84 -25.59 -1.15
CA GLY A 344 -1.27 -24.25 -0.69
C GLY A 344 -2.16 -24.31 0.55
N SER A 345 -3.23 -25.12 0.48
CA SER A 345 -4.24 -25.26 1.55
C SER A 345 -3.68 -25.73 2.89
N TYR A 346 -4.08 -25.04 3.96
CA TYR A 346 -3.85 -25.54 5.32
C TYR A 346 -4.94 -26.56 5.70
N LYS A 347 -4.52 -27.78 6.04
CA LYS A 347 -5.37 -28.82 6.63
C LYS A 347 -5.12 -28.86 8.14
N GLU A 348 -6.18 -28.76 8.92
CA GLU A 348 -6.10 -29.00 10.38
C GLU A 348 -5.90 -30.50 10.63
N GLY A 349 -5.05 -30.84 11.59
CA GLY A 349 -4.78 -32.23 11.96
C GLY A 349 -5.83 -32.75 12.94
N GLU A 350 -6.33 -33.95 12.72
CA GLU A 350 -7.43 -34.58 13.49
C GLU A 350 -7.04 -34.99 14.93
N GLU A 351 -5.79 -34.83 15.33
CA GLU A 351 -5.29 -35.22 16.66
C GLU A 351 -5.38 -34.08 17.68
N GLU A 352 -5.82 -34.39 18.91
CA GLU A 352 -5.94 -33.48 20.06
C GLU A 352 -4.58 -32.98 20.59
N LYS A 353 -3.92 -32.12 19.82
CA LYS A 353 -2.74 -31.37 20.22
C LYS A 353 -3.17 -30.01 20.78
N THR A 354 -2.56 -29.62 21.91
CA THR A 354 -2.86 -28.36 22.63
C THR A 354 -2.91 -27.16 21.68
N THR A 355 -3.93 -26.31 21.81
CA THR A 355 -4.25 -25.19 20.89
C THR A 355 -3.03 -24.38 20.45
N VAL A 356 -2.16 -24.01 21.40
CA VAL A 356 -0.90 -23.26 21.17
C VAL A 356 0.02 -23.91 20.11
N ARG A 357 0.08 -25.25 20.06
CA ARG A 357 0.87 -25.99 19.06
C ARG A 357 0.23 -25.91 17.68
N ASN A 358 -1.10 -26.00 17.60
CA ASN A 358 -1.82 -25.92 16.33
C ASN A 358 -1.80 -24.48 15.78
N ASP A 359 -1.88 -23.46 16.65
CA ASP A 359 -1.68 -22.06 16.27
C ASP A 359 -0.26 -21.79 15.73
N LEU A 360 0.77 -22.40 16.33
CA LEU A 360 2.16 -22.28 15.87
C LEU A 360 2.40 -23.00 14.54
N LEU A 361 1.86 -24.20 14.36
CA LEU A 361 1.92 -24.95 13.09
C LEU A 361 1.19 -24.20 11.98
N ARG A 362 -0.01 -23.68 12.26
CA ARG A 362 -0.77 -22.84 11.34
C ARG A 362 0.01 -21.58 10.98
N TYR A 363 0.58 -20.86 11.95
CA TYR A 363 1.42 -19.71 11.65
C TYR A 363 2.64 -20.06 10.79
N THR A 364 3.32 -21.16 11.09
CA THR A 364 4.47 -21.65 10.31
C THR A 364 4.12 -21.84 8.84
N HIS A 365 3.01 -22.54 8.55
CA HIS A 365 2.54 -22.78 7.18
C HIS A 365 2.35 -21.49 6.37
N TYR A 366 1.68 -20.49 6.94
CA TYR A 366 1.44 -19.21 6.26
C TYR A 366 2.70 -18.32 6.22
N TYR A 367 3.57 -18.39 7.24
CA TYR A 367 4.81 -17.61 7.30
C TYR A 367 5.85 -18.10 6.27
N GLU A 368 6.01 -19.41 6.10
CA GLU A 368 6.91 -19.97 5.08
C GLU A 368 6.53 -19.53 3.67
N ARG A 369 5.24 -19.54 3.32
CA ARG A 369 4.74 -19.12 2.00
C ARG A 369 4.87 -17.61 1.79
N TYR A 370 4.55 -16.80 2.81
CA TYR A 370 4.83 -15.37 2.82
C TYR A 370 6.31 -15.07 2.55
N MET A 371 7.22 -15.66 3.33
CA MET A 371 8.67 -15.45 3.19
C MET A 371 9.17 -15.91 1.83
N VAL A 372 8.80 -17.11 1.36
CA VAL A 372 9.27 -17.63 0.07
C VAL A 372 8.91 -16.70 -1.11
N HIS A 373 7.74 -16.06 -1.11
CA HIS A 373 7.43 -15.06 -2.15
C HIS A 373 8.16 -13.71 -1.96
N ARG A 374 8.52 -13.34 -0.72
CA ARG A 374 9.38 -12.17 -0.44
C ARG A 374 10.81 -12.40 -0.92
N ASP A 375 11.38 -13.56 -0.63
CA ASP A 375 12.72 -13.94 -1.08
C ASP A 375 12.79 -14.03 -2.61
N SER A 376 11.71 -14.55 -3.24
CA SER A 376 11.61 -14.63 -4.70
C SER A 376 11.42 -13.25 -5.36
N LEU A 377 10.67 -12.34 -4.72
CA LEU A 377 10.55 -10.94 -5.15
C LEU A 377 11.91 -10.23 -5.18
N GLU A 378 12.75 -10.45 -4.16
CA GLU A 378 14.11 -9.88 -4.11
C GLU A 378 15.02 -10.50 -5.18
N ALA A 379 14.97 -11.82 -5.39
CA ALA A 379 15.71 -12.49 -6.45
C ALA A 379 15.30 -11.99 -7.85
N GLU A 380 14.01 -11.86 -8.12
CA GLU A 380 13.46 -11.43 -9.40
C GLU A 380 13.69 -9.92 -9.66
N ALA A 381 13.77 -9.09 -8.61
CA ALA A 381 14.17 -7.68 -8.75
C ALA A 381 15.64 -7.55 -9.18
N ASN A 382 16.52 -8.40 -8.64
CA ASN A 382 17.93 -8.50 -9.08
C ASN A 382 18.05 -9.13 -10.48
N MET A 383 17.14 -10.02 -10.88
CA MET A 383 17.06 -10.56 -12.24
C MET A 383 16.68 -9.49 -13.26
N LYS A 384 15.66 -8.67 -12.99
CA LYS A 384 15.24 -7.58 -13.89
C LYS A 384 16.40 -6.67 -14.28
N GLN A 385 17.27 -6.30 -13.32
CA GLN A 385 18.44 -5.45 -13.59
C GLN A 385 19.42 -6.09 -14.61
N LYS A 386 19.57 -7.41 -14.59
CA LYS A 386 20.41 -8.15 -15.55
C LYS A 386 19.74 -8.23 -16.92
N LEU A 387 18.46 -8.60 -16.96
CA LEU A 387 17.67 -8.69 -18.20
C LEU A 387 17.62 -7.34 -18.93
N ASN A 388 17.37 -6.22 -18.24
CA ASN A 388 17.41 -4.89 -18.84
C ASN A 388 18.80 -4.57 -19.45
N PHE A 389 19.91 -5.03 -18.85
CA PHE A 389 21.26 -4.85 -19.41
C PHE A 389 21.56 -5.77 -20.60
N GLU A 390 20.89 -6.90 -20.72
CA GLU A 390 21.00 -7.82 -21.86
C GLU A 390 20.12 -7.37 -23.04
N VAL A 391 18.89 -6.93 -22.76
CA VAL A 391 18.00 -6.28 -23.73
C VAL A 391 18.69 -5.10 -24.43
N LEU A 392 19.31 -4.19 -23.68
CA LEU A 392 20.05 -3.05 -24.23
C LEU A 392 21.21 -3.44 -25.17
N LYS A 393 21.77 -4.66 -25.06
CA LYS A 393 22.78 -5.17 -26.01
C LYS A 393 22.14 -5.72 -27.27
N LEU A 394 21.00 -6.42 -27.14
CA LEU A 394 20.26 -6.99 -28.27
C LEU A 394 19.67 -5.88 -29.15
N GLU A 395 19.10 -4.84 -28.54
CA GLU A 395 18.56 -3.65 -29.23
C GLU A 395 19.66 -2.86 -29.99
N ALA A 396 20.90 -2.87 -29.48
CA ALA A 396 22.06 -2.29 -30.14
C ALA A 396 22.61 -3.13 -31.33
N GLY A 397 22.12 -4.35 -31.53
CA GLY A 397 22.49 -5.23 -32.65
C GLY A 397 21.70 -4.95 -33.94
N GLU A 398 21.95 -5.74 -34.98
CA GLU A 398 21.28 -5.63 -36.31
C GLU A 398 19.98 -6.46 -36.42
N LEU A 399 19.36 -6.81 -35.30
CA LEU A 399 18.06 -7.51 -35.26
C LEU A 399 16.93 -6.67 -35.87
N GLN A 400 16.05 -7.33 -36.63
CA GLN A 400 14.87 -6.74 -37.28
C GLN A 400 13.82 -6.31 -36.25
N SER A 401 13.53 -7.17 -35.26
CA SER A 401 12.66 -6.86 -34.14
C SER A 401 13.45 -6.18 -33.00
N LYS A 402 13.15 -4.90 -32.75
CA LYS A 402 13.80 -4.06 -31.72
C LYS A 402 12.88 -3.68 -30.56
N ASP A 403 11.74 -4.36 -30.41
CA ASP A 403 10.80 -4.13 -29.32
C ASP A 403 10.89 -5.26 -28.28
N PHE A 404 11.65 -4.99 -27.22
CA PHE A 404 11.77 -5.84 -26.04
C PHE A 404 10.97 -5.28 -24.83
N GLY A 405 10.07 -4.31 -25.04
CA GLY A 405 9.26 -3.74 -23.95
C GLY A 405 8.39 -4.77 -23.22
N TRP A 406 8.08 -5.89 -23.88
CA TRP A 406 7.41 -7.04 -23.27
C TRP A 406 8.23 -7.72 -22.16
N VAL A 407 9.58 -7.66 -22.19
CA VAL A 407 10.45 -8.17 -21.12
C VAL A 407 10.29 -7.32 -19.87
N GLU A 408 10.45 -6.00 -19.99
CA GLU A 408 10.30 -5.10 -18.84
C GLU A 408 8.87 -5.12 -18.28
N ASN A 409 7.85 -5.14 -19.14
CA ASN A 409 6.46 -5.26 -18.70
C ASN A 409 6.19 -6.61 -18.01
N GLY A 410 6.73 -7.72 -18.52
CA GLY A 410 6.67 -9.03 -17.88
C GLY A 410 7.34 -9.05 -16.51
N CYS A 411 8.53 -8.46 -16.37
CA CYS A 411 9.21 -8.31 -15.08
C CYS A 411 8.44 -7.41 -14.11
N ASN A 412 7.89 -6.27 -14.57
CA ASN A 412 7.09 -5.37 -13.73
C ASN A 412 5.83 -6.08 -13.20
N ARG A 413 5.13 -6.80 -14.09
CA ARG A 413 3.98 -7.65 -13.74
C ARG A 413 4.40 -8.72 -12.73
N LEU A 414 5.47 -9.47 -12.97
CA LEU A 414 5.99 -10.50 -12.04
C LEU A 414 6.24 -9.93 -10.63
N LEU A 415 6.92 -8.80 -10.51
CA LEU A 415 7.21 -8.17 -9.21
C LEU A 415 5.94 -7.72 -8.47
N GLN A 416 4.95 -7.15 -9.18
CA GLN A 416 3.64 -6.83 -8.59
C GLN A 416 2.94 -8.10 -8.08
N LEU A 417 2.92 -9.15 -8.91
CA LEU A 417 2.26 -10.41 -8.61
C LEU A 417 2.88 -11.15 -7.41
N ARG A 418 4.22 -11.16 -7.30
CA ARG A 418 4.93 -11.67 -6.12
C ARG A 418 4.50 -10.98 -4.83
N ARG A 419 4.36 -9.64 -4.88
CA ARG A 419 3.90 -8.86 -3.72
C ARG A 419 2.47 -9.24 -3.34
N ILE A 420 1.56 -9.28 -4.32
CA ILE A 420 0.16 -9.69 -4.15
C ILE A 420 0.06 -11.09 -3.52
N LEU A 421 0.76 -12.08 -4.05
CA LEU A 421 0.80 -13.43 -3.48
C LEU A 421 1.33 -13.41 -2.04
N SER A 422 2.46 -12.74 -1.77
CA SER A 422 2.99 -12.65 -0.41
C SER A 422 1.97 -12.04 0.56
N CYS A 423 1.25 -10.99 0.15
CA CYS A 423 0.26 -10.30 0.98
C CYS A 423 -1.08 -11.05 1.10
N SER A 424 -1.39 -11.97 0.18
CA SER A 424 -2.57 -12.84 0.23
C SER A 424 -2.49 -13.88 1.36
N TYR A 425 -1.30 -14.43 1.68
CA TYR A 425 -1.16 -15.43 2.75
C TYR A 425 -1.48 -14.91 4.17
N PRO A 426 -1.12 -13.67 4.56
CA PRO A 426 -1.66 -12.98 5.73
C PRO A 426 -3.20 -12.85 5.74
N VAL A 427 -3.84 -12.66 4.57
CA VAL A 427 -5.32 -12.64 4.47
C VAL A 427 -5.88 -14.01 4.86
N SER A 428 -5.38 -15.08 4.25
CA SER A 428 -5.77 -16.46 4.57
C SER A 428 -5.60 -16.79 6.06
N PHE A 429 -4.46 -16.40 6.63
CA PHE A 429 -4.16 -16.61 8.05
C PHE A 429 -5.18 -15.92 8.96
N TYR A 430 -5.58 -14.68 8.66
CA TYR A 430 -6.48 -13.91 9.51
C TYR A 430 -7.97 -14.17 9.24
N VAL A 431 -8.42 -14.17 7.98
CA VAL A 431 -9.84 -14.37 7.60
C VAL A 431 -10.33 -15.75 8.02
N PHE A 432 -9.62 -16.81 7.64
CA PHE A 432 -9.98 -18.19 7.99
C PHE A 432 -9.40 -18.62 9.36
N GLY A 433 -9.04 -17.66 10.21
CA GLY A 433 -8.47 -17.88 11.54
C GLY A 433 -9.49 -17.66 12.68
N GLN A 434 -9.21 -18.23 13.86
CA GLN A 434 -10.05 -18.03 15.04
C GLN A 434 -9.77 -16.71 15.81
N ALA A 435 -8.90 -15.84 15.28
CA ALA A 435 -8.31 -14.72 16.02
C ALA A 435 -8.96 -13.34 15.78
N LEU A 436 -9.47 -13.07 14.57
CA LEU A 436 -10.13 -11.79 14.25
C LEU A 436 -11.63 -11.94 13.95
N PHE A 437 -12.04 -12.98 13.21
CA PHE A 437 -13.41 -13.11 12.70
C PHE A 437 -14.13 -14.32 13.32
N LYS A 438 -14.04 -14.44 14.64
CA LYS A 438 -14.63 -15.53 15.41
C LYS A 438 -16.11 -15.26 15.69
N GLY A 439 -16.98 -15.73 14.81
CA GLY A 439 -18.43 -15.61 14.90
C GLY A 439 -19.07 -14.95 13.67
N GLU A 440 -18.29 -14.22 12.87
CA GLU A 440 -18.76 -13.51 11.67
C GLU A 440 -19.20 -14.42 10.51
N MET A 441 -18.89 -15.72 10.57
CA MET A 441 -19.19 -16.70 9.51
C MET A 441 -19.58 -18.04 10.13
N THR A 442 -20.57 -18.74 9.55
CA THR A 442 -20.80 -20.15 9.89
C THR A 442 -19.64 -21.03 9.39
N PRO A 443 -19.44 -22.23 9.96
CA PRO A 443 -18.41 -23.15 9.49
C PRO A 443 -18.54 -23.52 8.01
N LYS A 444 -19.78 -23.63 7.50
CA LYS A 444 -20.04 -23.97 6.09
C LYS A 444 -19.68 -22.82 5.14
N GLU A 445 -20.06 -21.59 5.46
CA GLU A 445 -19.68 -20.42 4.66
C GLU A 445 -18.18 -20.18 4.69
N ARG A 446 -17.55 -20.36 5.85
CA ARG A 446 -16.09 -20.28 5.98
C ARG A 446 -15.39 -21.28 5.07
N GLU A 447 -15.83 -22.53 5.06
CA GLU A 447 -15.22 -23.57 4.22
C GLU A 447 -15.46 -23.32 2.73
N ILE A 448 -16.65 -22.86 2.33
CA ILE A 448 -16.92 -22.49 0.92
C ILE A 448 -16.03 -21.33 0.47
N LYS A 449 -15.99 -20.22 1.23
CA LYS A 449 -15.18 -19.05 0.88
C LYS A 449 -13.67 -19.30 1.00
N LYS A 450 -13.24 -20.18 1.92
CA LYS A 450 -11.86 -20.67 2.00
C LYS A 450 -11.48 -21.43 0.74
N ASN A 451 -12.29 -22.39 0.29
CA ASN A 451 -11.98 -23.18 -0.90
C ASN A 451 -11.99 -22.32 -2.18
N LEU A 452 -12.89 -21.34 -2.30
CA LEU A 452 -12.87 -20.36 -3.39
C LEU A 452 -11.58 -19.52 -3.37
N PHE A 453 -11.25 -18.92 -2.22
CA PHE A 453 -10.03 -18.11 -2.06
C PHE A 453 -8.76 -18.94 -2.29
N GLU A 454 -8.63 -20.12 -1.69
CA GLU A 454 -7.44 -20.97 -1.83
C GLU A 454 -7.31 -21.50 -3.27
N ASN A 455 -8.42 -21.71 -3.98
CA ASN A 455 -8.39 -22.02 -5.41
C ASN A 455 -7.90 -20.84 -6.25
N LEU A 456 -8.40 -19.62 -6.04
CA LEU A 456 -7.94 -18.41 -6.74
C LEU A 456 -6.48 -18.07 -6.40
N GLN A 457 -6.09 -18.14 -5.13
CA GLN A 457 -4.70 -17.97 -4.67
C GLN A 457 -3.78 -19.00 -5.32
N GLN A 458 -4.20 -20.28 -5.36
CA GLN A 458 -3.44 -21.30 -6.09
C GLN A 458 -3.36 -20.93 -7.56
N GLN A 459 -4.50 -20.73 -8.26
CA GLN A 459 -4.59 -20.36 -9.69
C GLN A 459 -3.76 -19.12 -10.05
N LEU A 460 -3.56 -18.20 -9.12
CA LEU A 460 -2.63 -17.10 -9.28
C LEU A 460 -1.18 -17.62 -9.21
N GLU A 461 -0.77 -18.27 -8.11
CA GLU A 461 0.57 -18.89 -7.94
C GLU A 461 0.98 -19.78 -9.13
N ILE A 462 0.02 -20.54 -9.70
CA ILE A 462 0.13 -21.33 -10.94
C ILE A 462 0.76 -20.53 -12.09
N ASN A 463 0.35 -19.27 -12.27
CA ASN A 463 0.57 -18.49 -13.49
C ASN A 463 1.56 -17.33 -13.28
N VAL A 464 1.56 -16.71 -12.09
CA VAL A 464 2.57 -15.73 -11.67
C VAL A 464 3.96 -16.28 -11.90
N GLU A 465 4.16 -17.50 -11.45
CA GLU A 465 5.48 -18.10 -11.49
C GLU A 465 5.73 -18.85 -12.80
N ARG A 466 4.69 -19.25 -13.55
CA ARG A 466 4.83 -19.70 -14.95
C ARG A 466 5.43 -18.60 -15.83
N LEU A 467 5.07 -17.35 -15.54
CA LEU A 467 5.68 -16.14 -16.12
C LEU A 467 7.13 -15.96 -15.66
N SER A 468 7.46 -16.27 -14.39
CA SER A 468 8.86 -16.31 -13.90
C SER A 468 9.71 -17.30 -14.70
N MET A 469 9.21 -18.50 -15.02
CA MET A 469 9.90 -19.48 -15.87
C MET A 469 10.39 -18.86 -17.18
N PHE A 470 9.47 -18.26 -17.93
CA PHE A 470 9.78 -17.74 -19.26
C PHE A 470 10.64 -16.47 -19.20
N LEU A 471 10.68 -15.76 -18.07
CA LEU A 471 11.58 -14.64 -17.82
C LEU A 471 12.97 -15.07 -17.31
N GLU A 472 13.12 -16.27 -16.74
CA GLU A 472 14.41 -16.89 -16.40
C GLU A 472 15.08 -17.59 -17.61
N GLU A 473 14.42 -17.67 -18.79
CA GLU A 473 14.99 -18.30 -20.00
C GLU A 473 16.03 -17.43 -20.74
N PRO A 474 17.11 -18.01 -21.31
CA PRO A 474 18.19 -17.27 -21.96
C PRO A 474 17.82 -16.82 -23.39
N PHE A 475 17.00 -15.78 -23.49
CA PHE A 475 16.50 -15.24 -24.77
C PHE A 475 17.60 -14.88 -25.79
N ALA A 476 18.78 -14.48 -25.32
CA ALA A 476 19.88 -14.02 -26.17
C ALA A 476 20.42 -15.11 -27.12
N ASP A 477 20.19 -16.39 -26.80
CA ASP A 477 20.63 -17.55 -27.60
C ASP A 477 19.51 -18.11 -28.52
N TYR A 478 18.34 -17.47 -28.59
CA TYR A 478 17.16 -18.02 -29.26
C TYR A 478 17.01 -17.59 -30.73
N PRO A 479 16.53 -18.48 -31.62
CA PRO A 479 16.09 -18.09 -32.97
C PRO A 479 14.82 -17.23 -32.89
N GLU A 480 14.59 -16.41 -33.91
CA GLU A 480 13.52 -15.40 -33.95
C GLU A 480 12.12 -16.02 -33.76
N ASP A 481 11.87 -17.21 -34.32
CA ASP A 481 10.61 -17.95 -34.17
C ASP A 481 10.31 -18.29 -32.69
N LYS A 482 11.33 -18.77 -31.97
CA LYS A 482 11.22 -19.12 -30.54
C LYS A 482 11.12 -17.87 -29.67
N LEU A 483 11.80 -16.79 -30.04
CA LEU A 483 11.67 -15.50 -29.36
C LEU A 483 10.23 -14.95 -29.49
N LEU A 484 9.63 -15.06 -30.67
CA LEU A 484 8.23 -14.69 -30.92
C LEU A 484 7.26 -15.57 -30.10
N GLU A 485 7.47 -16.89 -30.09
CA GLU A 485 6.66 -17.82 -29.30
C GLU A 485 6.71 -17.50 -27.79
N THR A 486 7.90 -17.22 -27.25
CA THR A 486 8.06 -16.86 -25.83
C THR A 486 7.48 -15.48 -25.50
N ARG A 487 7.60 -14.50 -26.41
CA ARG A 487 6.90 -13.20 -26.29
C ARG A 487 5.39 -13.39 -26.19
N MET A 488 4.79 -14.24 -27.03
CA MET A 488 3.35 -14.53 -26.98
C MET A 488 2.94 -15.22 -25.67
N LYS A 489 3.73 -16.20 -25.18
CA LYS A 489 3.50 -16.85 -23.87
C LYS A 489 3.52 -15.85 -22.72
N ILE A 490 4.50 -14.95 -22.68
CA ILE A 490 4.64 -13.93 -21.63
C ILE A 490 3.49 -12.92 -21.65
N ILE A 491 3.07 -12.44 -22.82
CA ILE A 491 1.93 -11.52 -22.95
C ILE A 491 0.63 -12.21 -22.49
N THR A 492 0.38 -13.44 -22.96
CA THR A 492 -0.82 -14.22 -22.59
C THR A 492 -0.89 -14.47 -21.09
N LEU A 493 0.22 -14.86 -20.45
CA LEU A 493 0.28 -15.04 -19.00
C LEU A 493 0.12 -13.72 -18.24
N SER A 494 0.60 -12.60 -18.79
CA SER A 494 0.46 -11.27 -18.17
C SER A 494 -0.98 -10.76 -18.17
N VAL A 495 -1.81 -11.19 -19.12
CA VAL A 495 -3.27 -10.95 -19.16
C VAL A 495 -4.03 -11.92 -18.26
N LEU A 496 -3.69 -13.22 -18.31
CA LEU A 496 -4.31 -14.25 -17.48
C LEU A 496 -4.13 -13.96 -15.97
N THR A 497 -2.91 -13.60 -15.56
CA THR A 497 -2.60 -13.22 -14.17
C THR A 497 -3.28 -11.92 -13.74
N ASP A 498 -3.53 -10.99 -14.66
CA ASP A 498 -4.23 -9.74 -14.38
C ASP A 498 -5.71 -9.99 -14.04
N ASN A 499 -6.37 -10.87 -14.81
CA ASN A 499 -7.75 -11.28 -14.54
C ASN A 499 -7.87 -12.09 -13.25
N LEU A 500 -6.96 -13.04 -13.01
CA LEU A 500 -6.90 -13.78 -11.73
C LEU A 500 -6.63 -12.87 -10.52
N CYS A 501 -5.89 -11.77 -10.70
CA CYS A 501 -5.76 -10.76 -9.66
C CYS A 501 -7.05 -9.98 -9.41
N LYS A 502 -7.81 -9.61 -10.46
CA LYS A 502 -9.13 -8.98 -10.31
C LYS A 502 -10.07 -9.90 -9.53
N GLU A 503 -10.24 -11.15 -9.97
CA GLU A 503 -11.07 -12.16 -9.31
C GLU A 503 -10.65 -12.40 -7.84
N LEU A 504 -9.34 -12.48 -7.55
CA LEU A 504 -8.85 -12.62 -6.19
C LEU A 504 -9.16 -11.39 -5.33
N TYR A 505 -9.02 -10.18 -5.86
CA TYR A 505 -9.34 -8.94 -5.15
C TYR A 505 -10.85 -8.79 -4.92
N ASP A 506 -11.67 -9.06 -5.93
CA ASP A 506 -13.13 -9.01 -5.84
C ASP A 506 -13.65 -10.02 -4.81
N CYS A 507 -13.06 -11.23 -4.75
CA CYS A 507 -13.36 -12.21 -3.72
C CYS A 507 -12.94 -11.71 -2.32
N ILE A 508 -11.77 -11.09 -2.17
CA ILE A 508 -11.37 -10.58 -0.84
C ILE A 508 -12.25 -9.42 -0.40
N ASP A 509 -12.50 -8.43 -1.27
CA ASP A 509 -13.26 -7.24 -0.90
C ASP A 509 -14.75 -7.55 -0.72
N ASN A 510 -15.41 -8.14 -1.73
CA ASN A 510 -16.86 -8.38 -1.72
C ASN A 510 -17.26 -9.64 -0.94
N ASP A 511 -16.57 -10.78 -1.12
CA ASP A 511 -16.95 -12.02 -0.44
C ASP A 511 -16.37 -12.14 0.96
N LEU A 512 -15.12 -11.73 1.21
CA LEU A 512 -14.47 -11.93 2.51
C LEU A 512 -14.64 -10.76 3.48
N LEU A 513 -14.51 -9.51 3.03
CA LEU A 513 -14.39 -8.36 3.93
C LEU A 513 -15.67 -7.53 4.08
N LEU A 514 -16.36 -7.21 2.99
CA LEU A 514 -17.62 -6.46 2.99
C LEU A 514 -18.72 -7.04 3.92
N PRO A 515 -18.85 -8.37 4.12
CA PRO A 515 -19.86 -8.94 5.01
C PRO A 515 -19.53 -8.84 6.52
N LEU A 516 -18.32 -8.39 6.90
CA LEU A 516 -17.84 -8.41 8.28
C LEU A 516 -18.29 -7.15 9.04
N GLN A 517 -18.96 -7.34 10.18
CA GLN A 517 -19.68 -6.25 10.86
C GLN A 517 -18.81 -5.44 11.83
N GLN A 518 -17.66 -5.99 12.25
CA GLN A 518 -16.92 -5.48 13.41
C GLN A 518 -15.76 -4.52 13.09
N ALA A 519 -15.33 -4.37 11.83
CA ALA A 519 -14.22 -3.49 11.48
C ALA A 519 -14.23 -3.04 10.01
N THR A 520 -13.88 -1.78 9.76
CA THR A 520 -13.70 -1.22 8.41
C THR A 520 -12.39 -1.73 7.79
N HIS A 521 -12.43 -2.93 7.22
CA HIS A 521 -11.29 -3.58 6.55
C HIS A 521 -11.09 -3.06 5.11
N THR A 522 -10.79 -1.77 4.95
CA THR A 522 -10.58 -1.19 3.62
C THR A 522 -9.24 -1.64 3.00
N MET A 523 -9.25 -1.87 1.69
CA MET A 523 -8.12 -2.30 0.87
C MET A 523 -8.02 -1.48 -0.41
N ALA A 524 -6.80 -1.38 -0.98
CA ALA A 524 -6.61 -0.69 -2.25
C ALA A 524 -7.14 -1.56 -3.40
N HIS A 525 -8.05 -1.01 -4.21
CA HIS A 525 -8.56 -1.64 -5.43
C HIS A 525 -7.40 -2.10 -6.34
N TYR A 526 -7.61 -3.21 -7.03
CA TYR A 526 -6.62 -3.74 -7.97
C TYR A 526 -6.37 -2.76 -9.13
N ARG A 527 -5.15 -2.73 -9.64
CA ARG A 527 -4.81 -2.00 -10.87
C ARG A 527 -3.85 -2.80 -11.73
N SER A 528 -4.20 -2.91 -13.01
CA SER A 528 -3.41 -3.63 -14.00
C SER A 528 -2.05 -2.99 -14.28
N GLU A 529 -1.87 -1.69 -14.04
CA GLU A 529 -0.59 -0.98 -14.20
C GLU A 529 0.24 -0.91 -12.91
N GLY A 530 -0.25 -1.51 -11.81
CA GLY A 530 0.43 -1.51 -10.51
C GLY A 530 0.07 -0.31 -9.64
N VAL A 531 1.04 0.13 -8.83
CA VAL A 531 0.82 1.19 -7.83
C VAL A 531 0.74 2.55 -8.51
N ALA A 532 -0.19 3.40 -8.05
CA ALA A 532 -0.37 4.74 -8.61
C ALA A 532 0.92 5.57 -8.48
N LYS A 533 1.59 5.82 -9.60
CA LYS A 533 2.75 6.73 -9.64
C LYS A 533 2.25 8.15 -9.49
N ALA A 534 2.61 8.78 -8.37
CA ALA A 534 2.16 10.14 -8.09
C ALA A 534 2.73 11.10 -9.14
N SER A 535 1.86 11.90 -9.74
CA SER A 535 2.19 12.89 -10.77
C SER A 535 2.96 14.07 -10.18
N GLU A 536 3.74 14.81 -10.98
CA GLU A 536 4.37 16.03 -10.46
C GLU A 536 3.31 17.12 -10.24
N LEU A 537 3.41 17.87 -9.14
CA LEU A 537 2.71 19.14 -9.04
C LEU A 537 3.19 20.06 -10.18
N PRO A 538 2.27 20.72 -10.93
CA PRO A 538 2.67 21.79 -11.84
C PRO A 538 3.32 22.94 -11.05
N ASN A 539 4.32 23.58 -11.65
CA ASN A 539 5.03 24.74 -11.09
C ASN A 539 4.24 26.05 -11.27
#